data_AF-A0A2N5ZZR2-F1
#
_entry.id   AF-A0A2N5ZZR2-F1
#
_cell.length_a   1.000
_cell.length_b   1.000
_cell.length_c   1.000
_cell.angle_alpha   90.00
_cell.angle_beta   90.00
_cell.angle_gamma   90.00
#
_symmetry.space_group_name_H-M   'P 1'
#
loop_
_entity.id
_entity.type
_entity.pdbx_description
1 polymer ?
#
loop_
_entity_poly.entity_id
_entity_poly.type
_entity_poly.pdbx_seq_one_letter_code
_entity_poly.pdbx_strand_id
1 'polypeptide(L)'
;MTNIFRFLPLIAILLLPNMLRAQVSEDITSDELREHVEFLASDELQGRKPGTEGGDAAAEYIRDRLREAGLELLDNDGMQSFPIVTGISAADDCALTVDGVVAELGKNFTPVSFTGEAAVEAGVVFAGYGFDFELDSSAWHDYEGLDVTGKWVLVLRGSPDSESGDFDPFMSLRKKAMVAHDHGAAGVLFTSGPGFDKDDALVEMGYQQQERAMDLPVLSISRTLADDLLGETTIESLEKELNTQRAPLRTACSGSVSSSIRMERHSIEGHNVIGLIKGEGPHADEYIVLGAHYDHLGMGGPGSGSRRPDTSAVHNGADDNASGVAAIIEVAERISASGKVPGRSILVVAFTAEEMGLLGAKYFVDNPPVDLQSLKLMCNLDMVGRMPEGEKSLSISGTGTAEGLSALVEDVVAKEGFTAKLSPEGYGPSDHAAFYSRDVPVLFFFTGINQYYHTPEDDADKLNYVGEKLLADLVHGIVEAVAQRPDALTYVESGPKSRPATSKRFKVTLGIMPDVSSSNEKGLRADAVMEGRPAFRAGMKKGDIIVSMEGKSVNGVYEYMDRLSEFKSGQRITVEVLRDGEKVLLIVEL
;
A
#
# COMPACT_ATOMS: atom_id res chain seq x y z
N MET A 1 -19.80 -74.18 57.92
CA MET A 1 -18.83 -73.08 57.90
C MET A 1 -17.90 -73.30 56.73
N THR A 2 -18.06 -72.42 55.75
CA THR A 2 -17.36 -72.25 54.49
C THR A 2 -16.01 -71.54 54.70
N ASN A 3 -15.01 -71.82 53.88
CA ASN A 3 -14.49 -70.82 52.94
C ASN A 3 -13.36 -71.39 52.06
N ILE A 4 -13.60 -71.32 50.75
CA ILE A 4 -12.70 -71.61 49.65
C ILE A 4 -12.12 -70.26 49.20
N PHE A 5 -10.79 -70.09 49.24
CA PHE A 5 -10.11 -68.93 48.67
C PHE A 5 -9.82 -69.17 47.18
N ARG A 6 -10.36 -68.31 46.32
CA ARG A 6 -10.08 -68.22 44.88
C ARG A 6 -8.85 -67.36 44.64
N PHE A 7 -7.91 -67.88 43.84
CA PHE A 7 -6.87 -67.10 43.16
C PHE A 7 -7.50 -66.36 41.96
N LEU A 8 -7.25 -65.06 41.84
CA LEU A 8 -7.45 -64.27 40.61
C LEU A 8 -6.05 -63.76 40.17
N PRO A 9 -5.64 -63.89 38.90
CA PRO A 9 -4.43 -63.24 38.44
C PRO A 9 -4.70 -61.77 38.13
N LEU A 10 -3.85 -60.91 38.67
CA LEU A 10 -3.82 -59.47 38.41
C LEU A 10 -3.24 -59.25 37.00
N ILE A 11 -4.10 -58.93 36.03
CA ILE A 11 -3.68 -58.47 34.71
C ILE A 11 -3.16 -57.04 34.87
N ALA A 12 -1.85 -56.85 34.72
CA ALA A 12 -1.25 -55.54 34.59
C ALA A 12 -1.58 -54.97 33.20
N ILE A 13 -2.58 -54.08 33.15
CA ILE A 13 -2.85 -53.26 31.97
C ILE A 13 -1.75 -52.20 31.92
N LEU A 14 -0.80 -52.37 31.01
CA LEU A 14 0.09 -51.29 30.57
C LEU A 14 -0.77 -50.22 29.89
N LEU A 15 -1.11 -49.16 30.62
CA LEU A 15 -1.59 -47.91 30.04
C LEU A 15 -0.41 -47.23 29.33
N LEU A 16 -0.25 -47.52 28.04
CA LEU A 16 0.48 -46.65 27.13
C LEU A 16 -0.26 -45.29 27.11
N PRO A 17 0.41 -44.16 27.43
CA PRO A 17 -0.17 -42.86 27.11
C PRO A 17 -0.14 -42.74 25.59
N ASN A 18 -1.28 -43.01 24.94
CA ASN A 18 -1.54 -42.45 23.63
C ASN A 18 -1.55 -40.94 23.81
N MET A 19 -0.40 -40.31 23.56
CA MET A 19 -0.40 -38.91 23.17
C MET A 19 -1.27 -38.83 21.92
N LEU A 20 -2.48 -38.30 22.08
CA LEU A 20 -3.21 -37.69 20.97
C LEU A 20 -2.35 -36.51 20.52
N ARG A 21 -1.36 -36.79 19.67
CA ARG A 21 -0.91 -35.80 18.71
C ARG A 21 -2.10 -35.68 17.76
N ALA A 22 -2.65 -34.47 17.59
CA ALA A 22 -3.54 -34.21 16.47
C ALA A 22 -2.88 -34.81 15.23
N GLN A 23 -3.62 -35.65 14.53
CA GLN A 23 -3.07 -36.48 13.47
C GLN A 23 -2.89 -35.56 12.26
N VAL A 24 -1.73 -34.90 12.19
CA VAL A 24 -1.32 -34.02 11.09
C VAL A 24 -1.64 -34.72 9.78
N SER A 25 -2.44 -34.11 8.92
CA SER A 25 -2.95 -34.75 7.69
C SER A 25 -1.85 -34.82 6.63
N GLU A 26 -1.70 -35.99 5.99
CA GLU A 26 -0.79 -36.16 4.84
C GLU A 26 -1.40 -35.63 3.52
N ASP A 27 -2.69 -35.29 3.52
CA ASP A 27 -3.44 -34.84 2.35
C ASP A 27 -4.17 -33.53 2.66
N ILE A 28 -4.18 -32.60 1.71
CA ILE A 28 -5.03 -31.40 1.76
C ILE A 28 -6.48 -31.82 1.49
N THR A 29 -7.40 -31.48 2.39
CA THR A 29 -8.82 -31.80 2.24
C THR A 29 -9.68 -30.56 2.03
N SER A 30 -10.78 -30.73 1.30
CA SER A 30 -11.76 -29.65 1.10
C SER A 30 -12.56 -29.34 2.37
N ASP A 31 -12.59 -30.24 3.33
CA ASP A 31 -13.27 -30.03 4.61
C ASP A 31 -12.39 -29.19 5.55
N GLU A 32 -11.09 -29.45 5.65
CA GLU A 32 -10.15 -28.62 6.44
C GLU A 32 -10.03 -27.19 5.87
N LEU A 33 -9.92 -27.05 4.54
CA LEU A 33 -9.97 -25.74 3.88
C LEU A 33 -11.24 -24.97 4.25
N ARG A 34 -12.39 -25.65 4.25
CA ARG A 34 -13.67 -25.05 4.64
C ARG A 34 -13.66 -24.64 6.10
N GLU A 35 -13.17 -25.47 7.01
CA GLU A 35 -13.10 -25.15 8.43
C GLU A 35 -12.25 -23.89 8.70
N HIS A 36 -11.11 -23.76 8.00
CA HIS A 36 -10.28 -22.57 8.07
C HIS A 36 -11.01 -21.32 7.57
N VAL A 37 -11.63 -21.40 6.39
CA VAL A 37 -12.36 -20.25 5.82
C VAL A 37 -13.59 -19.89 6.66
N GLU A 38 -14.38 -20.86 7.12
CA GLU A 38 -15.57 -20.61 7.94
C GLU A 38 -15.23 -19.92 9.26
N PHE A 39 -14.08 -20.25 9.87
CA PHE A 39 -13.59 -19.51 11.02
C PHE A 39 -13.10 -18.12 10.62
N LEU A 40 -12.17 -18.03 9.67
CA LEU A 40 -11.51 -16.77 9.32
C LEU A 40 -12.50 -15.75 8.77
N ALA A 41 -13.49 -16.17 7.98
CA ALA A 41 -14.51 -15.34 7.37
C ALA A 41 -15.83 -15.34 8.16
N SER A 42 -15.77 -15.53 9.48
CA SER A 42 -16.94 -15.46 10.34
C SER A 42 -17.28 -14.02 10.77
N ASP A 43 -18.56 -13.76 10.99
CA ASP A 43 -19.04 -12.45 11.49
C ASP A 43 -18.40 -12.08 12.84
N GLU A 44 -18.03 -13.07 13.65
CA GLU A 44 -17.35 -12.87 14.94
C GLU A 44 -15.98 -12.20 14.79
N LEU A 45 -15.29 -12.41 13.67
CA LEU A 45 -14.00 -11.76 13.37
C LEU A 45 -14.18 -10.39 12.71
N GLN A 46 -15.41 -9.91 12.51
CA GLN A 46 -15.74 -8.54 12.13
C GLN A 46 -14.94 -8.02 10.92
N GLY A 47 -14.64 -8.90 9.96
CA GLY A 47 -13.90 -8.59 8.74
C GLY A 47 -12.40 -8.31 8.92
N ARG A 48 -11.81 -8.71 10.05
CA ARG A 48 -10.35 -8.81 10.28
C ARG A 48 -9.54 -7.55 9.92
N LYS A 49 -10.13 -6.36 10.10
CA LYS A 49 -9.40 -5.11 9.85
C LYS A 49 -8.19 -5.02 10.79
N PRO A 50 -7.01 -4.56 10.33
CA PRO A 50 -5.84 -4.45 11.20
C PRO A 50 -6.12 -3.63 12.47
N GLY A 51 -5.66 -4.11 13.62
CA GLY A 51 -5.83 -3.49 14.94
C GLY A 51 -7.24 -3.59 15.54
N THR A 52 -8.07 -4.48 15.01
CA THR A 52 -9.36 -4.86 15.62
C THR A 52 -9.22 -6.20 16.35
N GLU A 53 -10.10 -6.47 17.32
CA GLU A 53 -10.13 -7.76 18.03
C GLU A 53 -10.22 -8.96 17.08
N GLY A 54 -10.96 -8.83 15.97
CA GLY A 54 -11.07 -9.86 14.96
C GLY A 54 -9.80 -10.05 14.11
N GLY A 55 -9.05 -8.97 13.85
CA GLY A 55 -7.74 -9.05 13.22
C GLY A 55 -6.73 -9.78 14.13
N ASP A 56 -6.73 -9.47 15.42
CA ASP A 56 -5.86 -10.10 16.41
C ASP A 56 -6.20 -11.59 16.59
N ALA A 57 -7.49 -11.92 16.70
CA ALA A 57 -7.96 -13.30 16.80
C ALA A 57 -7.63 -14.14 15.55
N ALA A 58 -7.67 -13.54 14.35
CA ALA A 58 -7.23 -14.21 13.14
C ALA A 58 -5.72 -14.51 13.17
N ALA A 59 -4.89 -13.55 13.59
CA ALA A 59 -3.45 -13.78 13.73
C ALA A 59 -3.13 -14.90 14.72
N GLU A 60 -3.80 -14.91 15.88
CA GLU A 60 -3.64 -15.96 16.90
C GLU A 60 -4.06 -17.33 16.38
N TYR A 61 -5.20 -17.40 15.68
CA TYR A 61 -5.67 -18.64 15.05
C TYR A 61 -4.64 -19.20 14.07
N ILE A 62 -4.13 -18.36 13.17
CA ILE A 62 -3.13 -18.77 12.17
C ILE A 62 -1.86 -19.25 12.87
N ARG A 63 -1.33 -18.50 13.84
CA ARG A 63 -0.16 -18.90 14.64
C ARG A 63 -0.37 -20.29 15.25
N ASP A 64 -1.55 -20.53 15.82
CA ASP A 64 -1.86 -21.78 16.49
C ASP A 64 -2.00 -22.94 15.48
N ARG A 65 -2.60 -22.71 14.29
CA ARG A 65 -2.61 -23.69 13.18
C ARG A 65 -1.19 -24.04 12.72
N LEU A 66 -0.32 -23.05 12.52
CA LEU A 66 1.08 -23.29 12.13
C LEU A 66 1.84 -24.07 13.20
N ARG A 67 1.61 -23.78 14.48
CA ARG A 67 2.20 -24.53 15.61
C ARG A 67 1.72 -25.98 15.64
N GLU A 68 0.42 -26.21 15.43
CA GLU A 68 -0.16 -27.55 15.42
C GLU A 68 0.34 -28.39 14.24
N ALA A 69 0.54 -27.77 13.07
CA ALA A 69 1.23 -28.34 11.93
C ALA A 69 2.73 -28.62 12.17
N GLY A 70 3.28 -28.18 13.31
CA GLY A 70 4.65 -28.48 13.74
C GLY A 70 5.73 -27.54 13.22
N LEU A 71 5.35 -26.36 12.71
CA LEU A 71 6.30 -25.36 12.26
C LEU A 71 7.02 -24.70 13.44
N GLU A 72 8.28 -24.31 13.21
CA GLU A 72 9.02 -23.45 14.14
C GLU A 72 8.49 -22.02 13.99
N LEU A 73 7.94 -21.45 15.07
CA LEU A 73 7.46 -20.08 15.07
C LEU A 73 8.63 -19.10 15.24
N LEU A 74 8.77 -18.15 14.32
CA LEU A 74 9.88 -17.18 14.31
C LEU A 74 9.53 -15.87 15.03
N ASP A 75 10.53 -15.01 15.24
CA ASP A 75 10.37 -13.71 15.93
C ASP A 75 9.76 -13.89 17.34
N ASN A 76 8.71 -13.14 17.71
CA ASN A 76 8.05 -13.26 19.00
C ASN A 76 6.91 -14.28 18.96
N ASP A 77 7.25 -15.58 19.03
CA ASP A 77 6.28 -16.70 18.97
C ASP A 77 5.39 -16.65 17.72
N GLY A 78 6.03 -16.39 16.58
CA GLY A 78 5.40 -16.30 15.27
C GLY A 78 4.96 -14.89 14.90
N MET A 79 4.96 -13.93 15.84
CA MET A 79 4.46 -12.59 15.60
C MET A 79 5.58 -11.60 15.28
N GLN A 80 5.65 -11.16 14.02
CA GLN A 80 6.48 -10.02 13.62
C GLN A 80 5.66 -8.74 13.75
N SER A 81 5.94 -7.96 14.79
CA SER A 81 5.14 -6.79 15.16
C SER A 81 5.67 -5.49 14.55
N PHE A 82 4.77 -4.60 14.11
CA PHE A 82 5.13 -3.30 13.56
C PHE A 82 4.01 -2.25 13.70
N PRO A 83 4.34 -0.95 13.78
CA PRO A 83 3.33 0.10 13.85
C PRO A 83 2.66 0.33 12.49
N ILE A 84 1.33 0.31 12.49
CA ILE A 84 0.49 0.70 11.35
C ILE A 84 -0.14 2.06 11.66
N VAL A 85 0.17 3.06 10.85
CA VAL A 85 -0.46 4.39 10.98
C VAL A 85 -1.89 4.31 10.43
N THR A 86 -2.88 4.57 11.29
CA THR A 86 -4.32 4.51 10.97
C THR A 86 -4.95 5.90 10.83
N GLY A 87 -4.24 6.94 11.28
CA GLY A 87 -4.74 8.30 11.17
C GLY A 87 -3.68 9.34 11.48
N ILE A 88 -4.05 10.58 11.21
CA ILE A 88 -3.28 11.77 11.56
C ILE A 88 -4.22 12.80 12.17
N SER A 89 -3.72 13.57 13.12
CA SER A 89 -4.41 14.74 13.67
C SER A 89 -3.44 15.90 13.86
N ALA A 90 -3.98 17.10 14.00
CA ALA A 90 -3.20 18.21 14.50
C ALA A 90 -2.89 17.97 15.99
N ALA A 91 -1.68 18.30 16.43
CA ALA A 91 -1.34 18.35 17.85
C ALA A 91 -2.10 19.49 18.55
N ASP A 92 -2.37 19.35 19.85
CA ASP A 92 -3.13 20.33 20.66
C ASP A 92 -2.51 21.73 20.73
N ASP A 93 -1.21 21.83 20.46
CA ASP A 93 -0.46 23.09 20.43
C ASP A 93 -0.15 23.58 19.01
N CYS A 94 -0.85 23.04 18.00
CA CYS A 94 -1.01 23.72 16.74
C CYS A 94 -1.60 25.12 16.97
N ALA A 95 -0.89 26.14 16.52
CA ALA A 95 -1.29 27.53 16.71
C ALA A 95 -1.32 28.26 15.38
N LEU A 96 -2.33 29.10 15.21
CA LEU A 96 -2.43 30.09 14.14
C LEU A 96 -2.82 31.43 14.76
N THR A 97 -2.07 32.47 14.44
CA THR A 97 -2.35 33.85 14.85
C THR A 97 -2.43 34.73 13.62
N VAL A 98 -3.50 35.50 13.51
CA VAL A 98 -3.76 36.47 12.44
C VAL A 98 -3.81 37.86 13.05
N ASP A 99 -2.85 38.72 12.70
CA ASP A 99 -2.73 40.09 13.25
C ASP A 99 -2.84 40.19 14.78
N GLY A 100 -2.22 39.23 15.47
CA GLY A 100 -2.21 39.13 16.93
C GLY A 100 -3.46 38.48 17.55
N VAL A 101 -4.46 38.11 16.73
CA VAL A 101 -5.65 37.36 17.15
C VAL A 101 -5.39 35.86 16.99
N VAL A 102 -5.52 35.11 18.09
CA VAL A 102 -5.37 33.65 18.09
C VAL A 102 -6.61 33.01 17.48
N ALA A 103 -6.42 32.23 16.42
CA ALA A 103 -7.47 31.45 15.77
C ALA A 103 -7.70 30.12 16.51
N GLU A 104 -8.95 29.65 16.54
CA GLU A 104 -9.35 28.40 17.19
C GLU A 104 -9.20 27.21 16.23
N LEU A 105 -8.40 26.22 16.61
CA LEU A 105 -8.22 24.97 15.85
C LEU A 105 -9.56 24.21 15.72
N GLY A 106 -9.85 23.68 14.54
CA GLY A 106 -11.10 22.95 14.23
C GLY A 106 -12.31 23.84 13.97
N LYS A 107 -12.19 25.17 14.17
CA LYS A 107 -13.28 26.13 13.93
C LYS A 107 -12.88 27.26 12.99
N ASN A 108 -11.74 27.89 13.25
CA ASN A 108 -11.19 28.95 12.41
C ASN A 108 -10.15 28.42 11.43
N PHE A 109 -9.42 27.38 11.81
CA PHE A 109 -8.46 26.73 10.92
C PHE A 109 -8.29 25.25 11.23
N THR A 110 -7.79 24.51 10.25
CA THR A 110 -7.28 23.15 10.41
C THR A 110 -6.12 22.93 9.45
N PRO A 111 -5.05 22.23 9.85
CA PRO A 111 -4.08 21.73 8.89
C PRO A 111 -4.71 20.71 7.93
N VAL A 112 -4.19 20.62 6.72
CA VAL A 112 -4.57 19.55 5.77
C VAL A 112 -3.68 18.31 5.97
N SER A 113 -4.11 17.15 5.47
CA SER A 113 -3.43 15.86 5.67
C SER A 113 -1.95 15.84 5.28
N PHE A 114 -1.61 16.60 4.24
CA PHE A 114 -0.26 16.68 3.68
C PHE A 114 0.51 17.94 4.09
N THR A 115 0.06 18.68 5.10
CA THR A 115 0.78 19.85 5.61
C THR A 115 2.21 19.51 6.02
N GLY A 116 3.14 20.42 5.78
CA GLY A 116 4.44 20.42 6.43
C GLY A 116 4.35 20.89 7.88
N GLU A 117 5.26 20.40 8.71
CA GLU A 117 5.44 20.82 10.10
C GLU A 117 6.49 21.92 10.17
N ALA A 118 6.06 23.15 10.45
CA ALA A 118 6.96 24.29 10.56
C ALA A 118 6.32 25.41 11.39
N ALA A 119 7.17 26.32 11.90
CA ALA A 119 6.75 27.60 12.42
C ALA A 119 7.07 28.69 11.39
N VAL A 120 6.07 29.48 11.02
CA VAL A 120 6.20 30.49 9.96
C VAL A 120 5.48 31.76 10.38
N GLU A 121 6.20 32.89 10.38
CA GLU A 121 5.64 34.22 10.58
C GLU A 121 5.94 35.07 9.34
N ALA A 122 4.91 35.44 8.58
CA ALA A 122 5.06 36.21 7.36
C ALA A 122 3.81 37.00 6.99
N GLY A 123 3.96 37.97 6.08
CA GLY A 123 2.83 38.66 5.45
C GLY A 123 2.05 37.73 4.51
N VAL A 124 0.82 38.12 4.17
CA VAL A 124 -0.06 37.34 3.29
C VAL A 124 -0.27 38.03 1.95
N VAL A 125 -0.43 37.22 0.89
CA VAL A 125 -0.87 37.67 -0.44
C VAL A 125 -1.99 36.77 -0.95
N PHE A 126 -2.96 37.34 -1.65
CA PHE A 126 -4.03 36.57 -2.29
C PHE A 126 -3.66 36.27 -3.74
N ALA A 127 -3.73 34.99 -4.11
CA ALA A 127 -3.38 34.49 -5.44
C ALA A 127 -4.54 33.72 -6.09
N GLY A 128 -5.76 34.28 -6.04
CA GLY A 128 -6.91 33.74 -6.77
C GLY A 128 -7.21 32.27 -6.44
N TYR A 129 -7.24 31.43 -7.47
CA TYR A 129 -7.41 29.98 -7.34
C TYR A 129 -6.10 29.22 -7.17
N GLY A 130 -4.95 29.92 -7.16
CA GLY A 130 -3.62 29.36 -6.99
C GLY A 130 -3.16 28.55 -8.19
N PHE A 131 -3.69 28.84 -9.37
CA PHE A 131 -3.34 28.16 -10.60
C PHE A 131 -2.16 28.82 -11.31
N ASP A 132 -1.27 27.98 -11.82
CA ASP A 132 -0.26 28.37 -12.79
C ASP A 132 -0.09 27.24 -13.81
N PHE A 133 -0.73 27.38 -14.97
CA PHE A 133 -0.66 26.37 -16.02
C PHE A 133 -0.85 26.98 -17.41
N GLU A 134 -0.32 26.27 -18.40
CA GLU A 134 -0.54 26.55 -19.82
C GLU A 134 -0.89 25.25 -20.55
N LEU A 135 -2.09 25.23 -21.15
CA LEU A 135 -2.60 24.18 -22.01
C LEU A 135 -2.73 24.69 -23.45
N ASP A 136 -2.84 23.76 -24.40
CA ASP A 136 -3.03 24.11 -25.81
C ASP A 136 -4.36 24.88 -26.06
N SER A 137 -5.34 24.77 -25.14
CA SER A 137 -6.67 25.39 -25.22
C SER A 137 -6.94 26.51 -24.19
N SER A 138 -6.15 26.62 -23.11
CA SER A 138 -6.39 27.57 -22.02
C SER A 138 -5.11 27.81 -21.20
N ALA A 139 -4.98 28.97 -20.55
CA ALA A 139 -3.87 29.27 -19.65
C ALA A 139 -4.39 30.09 -18.47
N TRP A 140 -3.73 29.94 -17.31
CA TRP A 140 -4.06 30.68 -16.10
C TRP A 140 -2.81 30.88 -15.25
N HIS A 141 -2.53 32.14 -14.86
CA HIS A 141 -1.31 32.52 -14.14
C HIS A 141 -1.63 33.46 -12.97
N ASP A 142 -1.99 32.89 -11.81
CA ASP A 142 -2.30 33.68 -10.59
C ASP A 142 -1.07 34.36 -9.98
N TYR A 143 0.12 33.79 -10.20
CA TYR A 143 1.38 34.24 -9.62
C TYR A 143 2.12 35.25 -10.50
N GLU A 144 1.68 35.50 -11.74
CA GLU A 144 2.35 36.42 -12.65
C GLU A 144 2.37 37.85 -12.07
N GLY A 145 3.57 38.38 -11.81
CA GLY A 145 3.75 39.71 -11.23
C GLY A 145 3.37 39.81 -9.74
N LEU A 146 3.16 38.69 -9.05
CA LEU A 146 2.91 38.63 -7.61
C LEU A 146 4.16 38.13 -6.87
N ASP A 147 4.69 38.95 -5.96
CA ASP A 147 5.80 38.53 -5.10
C ASP A 147 5.27 37.72 -3.90
N VAL A 148 5.44 36.40 -3.96
CA VAL A 148 5.02 35.45 -2.91
C VAL A 148 6.20 34.90 -2.08
N THR A 149 7.43 35.27 -2.42
CA THR A 149 8.63 34.68 -1.81
C THR A 149 8.67 34.95 -0.30
N GLY A 150 8.73 33.88 0.49
CA GLY A 150 8.74 33.96 1.95
C GLY A 150 7.42 34.38 2.58
N LYS A 151 6.32 34.45 1.82
CA LYS A 151 4.99 34.89 2.29
C LYS A 151 4.00 33.73 2.38
N TRP A 152 2.94 33.95 3.14
CA TRP A 152 1.75 33.12 3.08
C TRP A 152 0.94 33.44 1.83
N VAL A 153 0.46 32.41 1.13
CA VAL A 153 -0.40 32.57 -0.04
C VAL A 153 -1.82 32.13 0.32
N LEU A 154 -2.77 33.06 0.25
CA LEU A 154 -4.19 32.81 0.41
C LEU A 154 -4.80 32.42 -0.95
N VAL A 155 -5.44 31.25 -1.00
CA VAL A 155 -5.92 30.60 -2.22
C VAL A 155 -7.36 30.07 -2.05
N LEU A 156 -8.18 30.24 -3.07
CA LEU A 156 -9.51 29.62 -3.13
C LEU A 156 -9.44 28.13 -3.48
N ARG A 157 -10.24 27.32 -2.77
CA ARG A 157 -10.32 25.86 -2.98
C ARG A 157 -10.92 25.47 -4.33
N GLY A 158 -11.91 26.22 -4.82
CA GLY A 158 -12.67 25.90 -6.03
C GLY A 158 -11.97 26.23 -7.36
N SER A 159 -12.76 26.51 -8.39
CA SER A 159 -12.30 27.01 -9.69
C SER A 159 -13.31 28.00 -10.28
N PRO A 160 -12.97 28.68 -11.40
CA PRO A 160 -13.90 29.53 -12.12
C PRO A 160 -15.06 28.80 -12.80
N ASP A 161 -15.06 27.46 -12.82
CA ASP A 161 -16.08 26.67 -13.49
C ASP A 161 -17.25 26.36 -12.55
N SER A 162 -18.47 26.46 -13.07
CA SER A 162 -19.70 26.12 -12.33
C SER A 162 -20.06 24.62 -12.38
N GLU A 163 -19.41 23.86 -13.27
CA GLU A 163 -19.53 22.41 -13.46
C GLU A 163 -18.14 21.83 -13.82
N SER A 164 -18.01 20.52 -14.02
CA SER A 164 -16.74 19.90 -14.46
C SER A 164 -16.21 20.56 -15.74
N GLY A 165 -14.94 20.96 -15.75
CA GLY A 165 -14.37 21.70 -16.86
C GLY A 165 -12.83 21.65 -16.95
N ASP A 166 -12.26 22.59 -17.70
CA ASP A 166 -10.83 22.61 -18.05
C ASP A 166 -9.92 22.74 -16.82
N PHE A 167 -10.46 23.22 -15.69
CA PHE A 167 -9.72 23.41 -14.44
C PHE A 167 -9.70 22.17 -13.54
N ASP A 168 -10.52 21.15 -13.79
CA ASP A 168 -10.61 19.92 -12.98
C ASP A 168 -9.24 19.26 -12.71
N PRO A 169 -8.32 19.15 -13.71
CA PRO A 169 -7.01 18.55 -13.49
C PRO A 169 -6.10 19.34 -12.52
N PHE A 170 -6.44 20.59 -12.22
CA PHE A 170 -5.64 21.51 -11.40
C PHE A 170 -6.28 21.80 -10.04
N MET A 171 -7.52 21.38 -9.79
CA MET A 171 -8.27 21.67 -8.57
C MET A 171 -7.74 21.01 -7.29
N SER A 172 -6.86 20.01 -7.41
CA SER A 172 -6.25 19.35 -6.24
C SER A 172 -5.57 20.37 -5.31
N LEU A 173 -5.94 20.36 -4.03
CA LEU A 173 -5.32 21.23 -3.02
C LEU A 173 -3.82 21.00 -2.93
N ARG A 174 -3.37 19.74 -3.02
CA ARG A 174 -1.94 19.42 -3.04
C ARG A 174 -1.25 20.08 -4.23
N LYS A 175 -1.86 20.00 -5.42
CA LYS A 175 -1.30 20.62 -6.63
C LYS A 175 -1.20 22.14 -6.50
N LYS A 176 -2.25 22.80 -6.01
CA LYS A 176 -2.25 24.26 -5.74
C LYS A 176 -1.17 24.64 -4.72
N ALA A 177 -1.01 23.86 -3.66
CA ALA A 177 0.02 24.10 -2.65
C ALA A 177 1.44 23.91 -3.23
N MET A 178 1.63 22.92 -4.11
CA MET A 178 2.91 22.73 -4.82
C MET A 178 3.26 23.91 -5.71
N VAL A 179 2.28 24.47 -6.43
CA VAL A 179 2.49 25.67 -7.26
C VAL A 179 2.91 26.85 -6.39
N ALA A 180 2.24 27.10 -5.27
CA ALA A 180 2.63 28.16 -4.34
C ALA A 180 4.06 27.97 -3.82
N HIS A 181 4.40 26.73 -3.42
CA HIS A 181 5.74 26.36 -2.97
C HIS A 181 6.81 26.64 -4.03
N ASP A 182 6.56 26.31 -5.31
CA ASP A 182 7.51 26.56 -6.40
C ASP A 182 7.79 28.04 -6.64
N HIS A 183 6.82 28.90 -6.37
CA HIS A 183 6.99 30.36 -6.41
C HIS A 183 7.64 30.93 -5.13
N GLY A 184 8.00 30.06 -4.18
CA GLY A 184 8.74 30.41 -2.98
C GLY A 184 7.87 30.79 -1.79
N ALA A 185 6.60 30.41 -1.76
CA ALA A 185 5.72 30.62 -0.61
C ALA A 185 6.30 29.98 0.66
N ALA A 186 6.16 30.67 1.80
CA ALA A 186 6.50 30.12 3.12
C ALA A 186 5.37 29.26 3.71
N GLY A 187 4.14 29.39 3.19
CA GLY A 187 2.98 28.63 3.64
C GLY A 187 1.76 28.92 2.76
N VAL A 188 0.73 28.07 2.85
CA VAL A 188 -0.50 28.21 2.06
C VAL A 188 -1.72 28.19 2.98
N LEU A 189 -2.65 29.12 2.71
CA LEU A 189 -3.94 29.21 3.37
C LEU A 189 -5.04 28.96 2.32
N PHE A 190 -5.80 27.90 2.48
CA PHE A 190 -6.97 27.61 1.67
C PHE A 190 -8.22 28.16 2.33
N THR A 191 -9.08 28.80 1.54
CA THR A 191 -10.42 29.20 1.97
C THR A 191 -11.45 28.83 0.90
N SER A 192 -12.68 28.57 1.32
CA SER A 192 -13.81 28.37 0.41
C SER A 192 -14.36 29.71 -0.03
N GLY A 193 -14.83 29.83 -1.28
CA GLY A 193 -15.74 30.89 -1.66
C GLY A 193 -17.20 30.40 -1.57
N PRO A 194 -18.19 31.29 -1.34
CA PRO A 194 -19.60 30.91 -1.24
C PRO A 194 -20.16 30.18 -2.48
N GLY A 195 -19.57 30.38 -3.65
CA GLY A 195 -19.94 29.69 -4.88
C GLY A 195 -19.54 28.22 -4.89
N PHE A 196 -18.36 27.91 -4.33
CA PHE A 196 -17.84 26.56 -4.21
C PHE A 196 -18.43 25.79 -3.02
N ASP A 197 -18.46 26.43 -1.85
CA ASP A 197 -18.89 25.81 -0.60
C ASP A 197 -19.60 26.86 0.27
N LYS A 198 -20.93 26.72 0.31
CA LYS A 198 -21.82 27.66 1.01
C LYS A 198 -21.68 27.56 2.52
N ASP A 199 -21.30 26.41 3.04
CA ASP A 199 -21.28 26.11 4.47
C ASP A 199 -19.95 26.49 5.14
N ASP A 200 -18.95 26.90 4.35
CA ASP A 200 -17.60 27.24 4.82
C ASP A 200 -16.89 26.10 5.55
N ALA A 201 -17.15 24.86 5.13
CA ALA A 201 -16.59 23.71 5.81
C ALA A 201 -15.07 23.70 5.66
N LEU A 202 -14.36 23.65 6.79
CA LEU A 202 -12.92 23.41 6.79
C LEU A 202 -12.60 22.06 6.12
N VAL A 203 -11.43 21.96 5.51
CA VAL A 203 -10.97 20.69 4.90
C VAL A 203 -10.79 19.64 5.99
N GLU A 204 -11.55 18.55 5.91
CA GLU A 204 -11.38 17.41 6.81
C GLU A 204 -10.02 16.73 6.58
N MET A 205 -9.33 16.37 7.65
CA MET A 205 -8.10 15.58 7.59
C MET A 205 -8.44 14.13 7.28
N GLY A 206 -8.43 13.77 6.00
CA GLY A 206 -8.42 12.38 5.56
C GLY A 206 -6.98 11.85 5.50
N TYR A 207 -6.66 10.80 6.26
CA TYR A 207 -5.37 10.12 6.12
C TYR A 207 -5.37 9.29 4.84
N GLN A 208 -4.47 9.62 3.91
CA GLN A 208 -4.11 8.76 2.79
C GLN A 208 -2.68 8.27 3.00
N GLN A 209 -2.52 6.96 3.17
CA GLN A 209 -1.25 6.35 3.56
C GLN A 209 -0.08 6.57 2.57
N GLN A 210 -0.38 6.89 1.32
CA GLN A 210 0.61 7.18 0.28
C GLN A 210 0.95 8.68 0.17
N GLU A 211 0.23 9.55 0.88
CA GLU A 211 0.40 11.00 0.78
C GLU A 211 1.48 11.49 1.77
N ARG A 212 2.57 12.05 1.24
CA ARG A 212 3.65 12.64 2.05
C ARG A 212 3.36 14.09 2.42
N ALA A 213 3.83 14.46 3.60
CA ALA A 213 3.87 15.86 4.05
C ALA A 213 4.71 16.71 3.09
N MET A 214 4.28 17.95 2.85
CA MET A 214 5.04 18.94 2.10
C MET A 214 6.11 19.61 2.97
N ASP A 215 7.01 20.37 2.35
CA ASP A 215 8.06 21.14 3.05
C ASP A 215 7.56 22.52 3.57
N LEU A 216 6.26 22.82 3.48
CA LEU A 216 5.66 24.06 3.97
C LEU A 216 4.32 23.79 4.67
N PRO A 217 3.92 24.61 5.65
CA PRO A 217 2.63 24.50 6.31
C PRO A 217 1.50 24.86 5.34
N VAL A 218 0.45 24.03 5.34
CA VAL A 218 -0.73 24.19 4.49
C VAL A 218 -1.97 24.04 5.37
N LEU A 219 -2.77 25.10 5.44
CA LEU A 219 -3.91 25.20 6.34
C LEU A 219 -5.18 25.51 5.56
N SER A 220 -6.30 24.91 5.95
CA SER A 220 -7.63 25.42 5.62
C SER A 220 -8.05 26.41 6.69
N ILE A 221 -8.55 27.58 6.30
CA ILE A 221 -9.07 28.61 7.19
C ILE A 221 -10.53 28.94 6.84
N SER A 222 -11.28 29.47 7.80
CA SER A 222 -12.63 29.95 7.54
C SER A 222 -12.62 31.22 6.69
N ARG A 223 -13.70 31.45 5.94
CA ARG A 223 -13.91 32.69 5.17
C ARG A 223 -13.79 33.93 6.04
N THR A 224 -14.32 33.89 7.26
CA THR A 224 -14.21 35.04 8.18
C THR A 224 -12.75 35.37 8.49
N LEU A 225 -11.91 34.36 8.75
CA LEU A 225 -10.49 34.60 9.01
C LEU A 225 -9.76 35.08 7.75
N ALA A 226 -10.16 34.60 6.57
CA ALA A 226 -9.64 35.07 5.29
C ALA A 226 -10.04 36.53 4.99
N ASP A 227 -11.28 36.93 5.30
CA ASP A 227 -11.76 38.31 5.16
C ASP A 227 -10.99 39.26 6.09
N ASP A 228 -10.70 38.84 7.33
CA ASP A 228 -9.87 39.62 8.27
C ASP A 228 -8.47 39.89 7.70
N LEU A 229 -7.88 38.92 6.98
CA LEU A 229 -6.58 39.09 6.31
C LEU A 229 -6.63 40.08 5.14
N LEU A 230 -7.74 40.08 4.40
CA LEU A 230 -7.93 40.89 3.20
C LEU A 230 -8.23 42.37 3.50
N GLY A 231 -8.83 42.67 4.66
CA GLY A 231 -9.11 44.03 5.10
C GLY A 231 -10.37 44.62 4.47
N GLU A 232 -10.22 45.44 3.41
CA GLU A 232 -11.35 46.19 2.81
C GLU A 232 -12.18 45.37 1.81
N THR A 233 -11.67 44.22 1.37
CA THR A 233 -12.33 43.33 0.40
C THR A 233 -12.72 42.01 1.07
N THR A 234 -13.60 41.23 0.44
CA THR A 234 -14.03 39.92 0.95
C THR A 234 -13.81 38.80 -0.05
N ILE A 235 -13.70 37.57 0.44
CA ILE A 235 -13.63 36.35 -0.36
C ILE A 235 -14.82 36.24 -1.32
N GLU A 236 -16.03 36.58 -0.88
CA GLU A 236 -17.21 36.59 -1.76
C GLU A 236 -17.04 37.55 -2.94
N SER A 237 -16.54 38.76 -2.69
CA SER A 237 -16.33 39.76 -3.74
C SER A 237 -15.23 39.34 -4.73
N LEU A 238 -14.13 38.78 -4.22
CA LEU A 238 -13.01 38.30 -5.03
C LEU A 238 -13.39 37.08 -5.86
N GLU A 239 -14.09 36.10 -5.28
CA GLU A 239 -14.59 34.92 -6.01
C GLU A 239 -15.54 35.33 -7.14
N LYS A 240 -16.48 36.23 -6.84
CA LYS A 240 -17.42 36.73 -7.85
C LYS A 240 -16.69 37.42 -9.00
N GLU A 241 -15.67 38.20 -8.72
CA GLU A 241 -14.85 38.87 -9.74
C GLU A 241 -14.07 37.86 -10.58
N LEU A 242 -13.34 36.94 -9.95
CA LEU A 242 -12.62 35.84 -10.61
C LEU A 242 -13.53 35.06 -11.57
N ASN A 243 -14.74 34.72 -11.12
CA ASN A 243 -15.67 33.89 -11.89
C ASN A 243 -16.34 34.67 -13.02
N THR A 244 -16.62 35.95 -12.81
CA THR A 244 -17.25 36.81 -13.83
C THR A 244 -16.24 37.17 -14.92
N GLN A 245 -15.03 37.53 -14.54
CA GLN A 245 -13.99 37.94 -15.49
C GLN A 245 -13.31 36.73 -16.15
N ARG A 246 -13.34 35.56 -15.49
CA ARG A 246 -12.58 34.36 -15.88
C ARG A 246 -11.11 34.69 -16.18
N ALA A 247 -10.51 35.49 -15.29
CA ALA A 247 -9.12 35.93 -15.39
C ALA A 247 -8.47 35.92 -13.99
N PRO A 248 -7.13 35.78 -13.91
CA PRO A 248 -6.40 35.84 -12.64
C PRO A 248 -6.66 37.13 -11.86
N LEU A 249 -6.86 37.01 -10.56
CA LEU A 249 -7.03 38.13 -9.63
C LEU A 249 -6.11 37.95 -8.43
N ARG A 250 -5.38 39.02 -8.10
CA ARG A 250 -4.36 39.02 -7.05
C ARG A 250 -4.39 40.33 -6.29
N THR A 251 -4.18 40.26 -4.99
CA THR A 251 -4.10 41.45 -4.14
C THR A 251 -3.15 41.22 -2.97
N ALA A 252 -2.52 42.30 -2.50
CA ALA A 252 -1.87 42.28 -1.21
C ALA A 252 -2.94 42.17 -0.11
N CYS A 253 -2.60 41.48 0.97
CA CYS A 253 -3.39 41.44 2.19
C CYS A 253 -2.81 42.44 3.20
N SER A 254 -3.64 42.94 4.12
CA SER A 254 -3.19 43.88 5.16
C SER A 254 -2.53 43.20 6.35
N GLY A 255 -2.79 41.89 6.53
CA GLY A 255 -2.38 41.15 7.70
C GLY A 255 -1.11 40.31 7.59
N SER A 256 -0.66 39.87 8.76
CA SER A 256 0.42 38.91 8.98
C SER A 256 -0.11 37.66 9.67
N VAL A 257 0.53 36.54 9.35
CA VAL A 257 0.16 35.22 9.88
C VAL A 257 1.36 34.59 10.51
N SER A 258 1.20 34.19 11.78
CA SER A 258 2.13 33.34 12.50
C SER A 258 1.50 31.97 12.72
N SER A 259 2.18 30.90 12.33
CA SER A 259 1.77 29.54 12.62
C SER A 259 2.86 28.75 13.35
N SER A 260 2.45 27.72 14.08
CA SER A 260 3.29 26.64 14.57
C SER A 260 2.51 25.35 14.38
N ILE A 261 2.90 24.52 13.42
CA ILE A 261 2.16 23.33 13.01
C ILE A 261 2.93 22.07 13.38
N ARG A 262 2.24 21.14 14.05
CA ARG A 262 2.72 19.79 14.33
C ARG A 262 1.60 18.79 14.12
N MET A 263 1.93 17.68 13.48
CA MET A 263 1.01 16.58 13.25
C MET A 263 1.31 15.42 14.19
N GLU A 264 0.27 14.80 14.72
CA GLU A 264 0.35 13.55 15.47
C GLU A 264 -0.10 12.41 14.57
N ARG A 265 0.68 11.32 14.58
CA ARG A 265 0.35 10.09 13.86
C ARG A 265 -0.24 9.10 14.85
N HIS A 266 -1.46 8.67 14.58
CA HIS A 266 -2.10 7.61 15.34
C HIS A 266 -1.71 6.28 14.73
N SER A 267 -1.09 5.42 15.53
CA SER A 267 -0.69 4.08 15.11
C SER A 267 -1.27 3.02 16.02
N ILE A 268 -1.64 1.90 15.41
CA ILE A 268 -1.92 0.63 16.07
C ILE A 268 -0.70 -0.29 15.89
N GLU A 269 -0.62 -1.33 16.70
CA GLU A 269 0.31 -2.44 16.44
C GLU A 269 -0.37 -3.45 15.51
N GLY A 270 0.36 -3.94 14.52
CA GLY A 270 -0.07 -5.05 13.66
C GLY A 270 1.00 -6.14 13.61
N HIS A 271 0.61 -7.33 13.16
CA HIS A 271 1.47 -8.52 13.18
C HIS A 271 1.45 -9.26 11.84
N ASN A 272 2.61 -9.55 11.27
CA ASN A 272 2.71 -10.69 10.35
C ASN A 272 2.85 -11.97 11.19
N VAL A 273 2.28 -13.08 10.72
CA VAL A 273 2.42 -14.40 11.36
C VAL A 273 3.41 -15.25 10.56
N ILE A 274 4.47 -15.75 11.20
CA ILE A 274 5.61 -16.40 10.52
C ILE A 274 5.90 -17.77 11.16
N GLY A 275 5.77 -18.82 10.35
CA GLY A 275 6.23 -20.18 10.66
C GLY A 275 7.34 -20.64 9.72
N LEU A 276 8.21 -21.53 10.21
CA LEU A 276 9.34 -22.10 9.47
C LEU A 276 9.25 -23.64 9.44
N ILE A 277 9.32 -24.19 8.23
CA ILE A 277 9.69 -25.59 8.00
C ILE A 277 11.17 -25.60 7.63
N LYS A 278 12.03 -26.04 8.56
CA LYS A 278 13.48 -26.06 8.33
C LYS A 278 13.83 -27.16 7.32
N GLY A 279 14.53 -26.76 6.26
CA GLY A 279 15.07 -27.70 5.26
C GLY A 279 16.35 -28.39 5.71
N GLU A 280 16.84 -29.33 4.90
CA GLU A 280 18.09 -30.05 5.14
C GLU A 280 19.03 -30.05 3.93
N GLY A 281 20.31 -30.29 4.18
CA GLY A 281 21.33 -30.35 3.14
C GLY A 281 21.93 -28.98 2.78
N PRO A 282 22.61 -28.87 1.62
CA PRO A 282 23.44 -27.71 1.28
C PRO A 282 22.65 -26.41 1.01
N HIS A 283 21.33 -26.50 0.75
CA HIS A 283 20.46 -25.35 0.48
C HIS A 283 19.48 -25.07 1.63
N ALA A 284 19.69 -25.64 2.81
CA ALA A 284 18.79 -25.47 3.96
C ALA A 284 18.68 -24.02 4.47
N ASP A 285 19.63 -23.16 4.10
CA ASP A 285 19.62 -21.71 4.41
C ASP A 285 19.18 -20.87 3.20
N GLU A 286 18.59 -21.50 2.18
CA GLU A 286 17.79 -20.84 1.15
C GLU A 286 16.31 -21.06 1.48
N TYR A 287 15.48 -20.05 1.21
CA TYR A 287 14.10 -20.02 1.66
C TYR A 287 13.12 -19.82 0.51
N ILE A 288 12.02 -20.56 0.54
CA ILE A 288 10.81 -20.29 -0.24
C ILE A 288 9.79 -19.70 0.71
N VAL A 289 9.23 -18.54 0.36
CA VAL A 289 8.13 -17.93 1.10
C VAL A 289 6.82 -18.42 0.50
N LEU A 290 5.93 -18.95 1.33
CA LEU A 290 4.55 -19.26 1.00
C LEU A 290 3.67 -18.27 1.78
N GLY A 291 2.95 -17.40 1.08
CA GLY A 291 2.28 -16.27 1.70
C GLY A 291 0.87 -16.00 1.21
N ALA A 292 0.10 -15.36 2.09
CA ALA A 292 -1.24 -14.80 1.86
C ALA A 292 -1.49 -13.70 2.91
N HIS A 293 -2.35 -12.72 2.64
CA HIS A 293 -2.77 -11.79 3.70
C HIS A 293 -4.00 -12.31 4.42
N TYR A 294 -4.13 -11.99 5.70
CA TYR A 294 -5.27 -12.41 6.51
C TYR A 294 -6.22 -11.27 6.87
N ASP A 295 -5.82 -10.01 6.69
CA ASP A 295 -6.70 -8.87 6.94
C ASP A 295 -7.75 -8.69 5.84
N HIS A 296 -8.83 -7.98 6.17
CA HIS A 296 -9.80 -7.49 5.20
C HIS A 296 -10.42 -6.15 5.66
N LEU A 297 -11.53 -5.73 5.03
CA LEU A 297 -12.05 -4.37 5.11
C LEU A 297 -12.83 -4.01 6.40
N GLY A 298 -13.00 -4.95 7.34
CA GLY A 298 -13.80 -4.74 8.54
C GLY A 298 -15.28 -4.50 8.22
N MET A 299 -15.83 -3.36 8.67
CA MET A 299 -17.22 -2.96 8.39
C MET A 299 -17.42 -2.27 7.02
N GLY A 300 -16.34 -2.05 6.26
CA GLY A 300 -16.36 -1.32 5.00
C GLY A 300 -16.70 0.17 5.13
N GLY A 301 -17.46 0.70 4.16
CA GLY A 301 -17.90 2.10 4.12
C GLY A 301 -17.07 3.02 3.21
N PRO A 302 -17.33 4.34 3.23
CA PRO A 302 -16.65 5.30 2.37
C PRO A 302 -15.14 5.33 2.64
N GLY A 303 -14.33 5.23 1.58
CA GLY A 303 -12.87 5.27 1.68
C GLY A 303 -12.21 3.98 2.17
N SER A 304 -12.97 2.92 2.48
CA SER A 304 -12.41 1.65 2.95
C SER A 304 -11.92 0.73 1.82
N GLY A 305 -12.13 1.07 0.56
CA GLY A 305 -11.98 0.15 -0.57
C GLY A 305 -13.22 -0.69 -0.87
N SER A 306 -14.28 -0.60 -0.07
CA SER A 306 -15.53 -1.34 -0.28
C SER A 306 -16.19 -0.98 -1.62
N ARG A 307 -16.70 -2.01 -2.31
CA ARG A 307 -17.57 -1.88 -3.49
C ARG A 307 -19.06 -1.72 -3.13
N ARG A 308 -19.35 -1.52 -1.84
CA ARG A 308 -20.64 -1.09 -1.27
C ARG A 308 -20.40 0.08 -0.30
N PRO A 309 -19.90 1.25 -0.77
CA PRO A 309 -19.49 2.34 0.11
C PRO A 309 -20.62 2.92 0.96
N ASP A 310 -21.88 2.77 0.54
CA ASP A 310 -23.07 3.24 1.26
C ASP A 310 -23.61 2.22 2.28
N THR A 311 -22.95 1.07 2.43
CA THR A 311 -23.34 -0.02 3.33
C THR A 311 -22.29 -0.20 4.43
N SER A 312 -22.73 -0.16 5.68
CA SER A 312 -21.94 -0.59 6.83
C SER A 312 -22.37 -2.00 7.22
N ALA A 313 -21.58 -3.00 6.85
CA ALA A 313 -21.81 -4.41 7.14
C ALA A 313 -20.45 -5.13 7.22
N VAL A 314 -20.41 -6.28 7.90
CA VAL A 314 -19.17 -7.05 7.99
C VAL A 314 -18.74 -7.48 6.58
N HIS A 315 -17.48 -7.21 6.23
CA HIS A 315 -16.85 -7.71 5.03
C HIS A 315 -16.04 -8.93 5.43
N ASN A 316 -16.64 -10.11 5.29
CA ASN A 316 -16.07 -11.36 5.78
C ASN A 316 -14.83 -11.80 4.99
N GLY A 317 -14.70 -11.46 3.72
CA GLY A 317 -13.45 -11.70 2.99
C GLY A 317 -13.11 -13.18 2.89
N ALA A 318 -14.09 -14.01 2.51
CA ALA A 318 -13.90 -15.45 2.39
C ALA A 318 -12.97 -15.82 1.23
N ASP A 319 -13.20 -15.27 0.04
CA ASP A 319 -12.24 -15.39 -1.06
C ASP A 319 -11.06 -14.46 -0.84
N ASP A 320 -11.31 -13.24 -0.34
CA ASP A 320 -10.34 -12.16 -0.14
C ASP A 320 -10.11 -11.81 1.34
N ASN A 321 -9.18 -12.45 2.05
CA ASN A 321 -8.32 -13.53 1.55
C ASN A 321 -8.20 -14.71 2.53
N ALA A 322 -9.32 -15.09 3.16
CA ALA A 322 -9.36 -16.30 3.98
C ALA A 322 -9.00 -17.57 3.17
N SER A 323 -9.37 -17.63 1.89
CA SER A 323 -9.01 -18.73 0.99
C SER A 323 -7.49 -18.91 0.81
N GLY A 324 -6.75 -17.81 0.61
CA GLY A 324 -5.29 -17.85 0.53
C GLY A 324 -4.66 -18.33 1.84
N VAL A 325 -5.16 -17.84 2.98
CA VAL A 325 -4.68 -18.24 4.30
C VAL A 325 -4.94 -19.73 4.57
N ALA A 326 -6.15 -20.22 4.27
CA ALA A 326 -6.49 -21.63 4.40
C ALA A 326 -5.55 -22.51 3.55
N ALA A 327 -5.32 -22.12 2.30
CA ALA A 327 -4.44 -22.85 1.40
C ALA A 327 -2.97 -22.89 1.88
N ILE A 328 -2.42 -21.80 2.43
CA ILE A 328 -1.03 -21.83 2.93
C ILE A 328 -0.89 -22.66 4.22
N ILE A 329 -1.91 -22.69 5.08
CA ILE A 329 -1.93 -23.54 6.28
C ILE A 329 -1.91 -25.01 5.87
N GLU A 330 -2.80 -25.41 4.97
CA GLU A 330 -2.95 -26.78 4.51
C GLU A 330 -1.74 -27.29 3.72
N VAL A 331 -1.16 -26.45 2.86
CA VAL A 331 0.09 -26.78 2.15
C VAL A 331 1.24 -26.98 3.15
N ALA A 332 1.34 -26.13 4.17
CA ALA A 332 2.37 -26.23 5.20
C ALA A 332 2.20 -27.49 6.05
N GLU A 333 0.97 -27.79 6.46
CA GLU A 333 0.63 -28.99 7.21
C GLU A 333 1.05 -30.24 6.44
N ARG A 334 0.64 -30.35 5.18
CA ARG A 334 1.00 -31.48 4.31
C ARG A 334 2.50 -31.66 4.17
N ILE A 335 3.26 -30.58 3.95
CA ILE A 335 4.72 -30.67 3.81
C ILE A 335 5.33 -31.21 5.11
N SER A 336 4.90 -30.67 6.25
CA SER A 336 5.36 -31.07 7.58
C SER A 336 5.00 -32.54 7.90
N ALA A 337 3.78 -32.98 7.53
CA ALA A 337 3.29 -34.33 7.78
C ALA A 337 3.95 -35.39 6.91
N SER A 338 4.39 -35.04 5.69
CA SER A 338 4.88 -35.97 4.67
C SER A 338 6.08 -36.84 5.08
N GLY A 339 6.79 -36.45 6.15
CA GLY A 339 8.03 -37.07 6.60
C GLY A 339 9.23 -36.84 5.67
N LYS A 340 9.06 -36.08 4.58
CA LYS A 340 10.14 -35.66 3.68
C LYS A 340 10.57 -34.25 4.03
N VAL A 341 11.81 -34.10 4.48
CA VAL A 341 12.39 -32.78 4.77
C VAL A 341 12.74 -32.10 3.43
N PRO A 342 12.31 -30.84 3.20
CA PRO A 342 12.62 -30.14 1.97
C PRO A 342 14.11 -29.77 1.90
N GLY A 343 14.68 -29.70 0.69
CA GLY A 343 16.09 -29.30 0.51
C GLY A 343 16.35 -27.81 0.78
N ARG A 344 15.32 -26.99 0.66
CA ARG A 344 15.27 -25.56 1.04
C ARG A 344 14.29 -25.38 2.17
N SER A 345 14.54 -24.42 3.04
CA SER A 345 13.58 -24.06 4.08
C SER A 345 12.35 -23.38 3.49
N ILE A 346 11.20 -23.50 4.18
CA ILE A 346 9.95 -22.88 3.76
C ILE A 346 9.47 -21.96 4.87
N LEU A 347 9.32 -20.68 4.56
CA LEU A 347 8.70 -19.69 5.42
C LEU A 347 7.23 -19.58 5.04
N VAL A 348 6.35 -19.85 5.99
CA VAL A 348 4.91 -19.65 5.82
C VAL A 348 4.56 -18.34 6.49
N VAL A 349 4.03 -17.39 5.73
CA VAL A 349 3.82 -16.02 6.19
C VAL A 349 2.40 -15.57 5.91
N ALA A 350 1.63 -15.29 6.96
CA ALA A 350 0.36 -14.59 6.84
C ALA A 350 0.57 -13.10 7.09
N PHE A 351 0.34 -12.27 6.07
CA PHE A 351 0.55 -10.82 6.14
C PHE A 351 -0.70 -10.10 6.69
N THR A 352 -0.49 -8.98 7.35
CA THR A 352 -1.57 -8.05 7.71
C THR A 352 -1.44 -6.73 6.96
N ALA A 353 -2.53 -5.97 6.93
CA ALA A 353 -2.62 -4.65 6.32
C ALA A 353 -2.21 -4.63 4.83
N GLU A 354 -2.58 -5.68 4.08
CA GLU A 354 -2.50 -5.69 2.62
C GLU A 354 -3.43 -4.61 2.05
N GLU A 355 -4.66 -4.54 2.57
CA GLU A 355 -5.74 -3.65 2.13
C GLU A 355 -5.41 -2.17 2.36
N MET A 356 -4.44 -1.91 3.24
CA MET A 356 -3.91 -0.60 3.56
C MET A 356 -2.67 -0.25 2.70
N GLY A 357 -2.36 -1.07 1.69
CA GLY A 357 -1.27 -0.86 0.74
C GLY A 357 -0.02 -1.70 1.04
N LEU A 358 -0.19 -3.00 1.26
CA LEU A 358 0.86 -4.02 1.40
C LEU A 358 1.78 -3.79 2.61
N LEU A 359 1.27 -3.24 3.72
CA LEU A 359 2.13 -2.79 4.81
C LEU A 359 2.86 -3.94 5.49
N GLY A 360 2.19 -5.08 5.69
CA GLY A 360 2.78 -6.29 6.25
C GLY A 360 3.93 -6.81 5.41
N ALA A 361 3.71 -7.03 4.10
CA ALA A 361 4.75 -7.50 3.22
C ALA A 361 5.91 -6.51 3.04
N LYS A 362 5.62 -5.19 2.97
CA LYS A 362 6.66 -4.15 2.94
C LYS A 362 7.51 -4.18 4.21
N TYR A 363 6.88 -4.27 5.38
CA TYR A 363 7.61 -4.37 6.63
C TYR A 363 8.48 -5.63 6.67
N PHE A 364 7.94 -6.77 6.22
CA PHE A 364 8.66 -8.04 6.16
C PHE A 364 9.93 -7.95 5.32
N VAL A 365 9.85 -7.41 4.10
CA VAL A 365 11.04 -7.34 3.22
C VAL A 365 12.07 -6.30 3.67
N ASP A 366 11.64 -5.30 4.45
CA ASP A 366 12.52 -4.30 5.05
C ASP A 366 13.17 -4.80 6.36
N ASN A 367 12.51 -5.73 7.05
CA ASN A 367 12.95 -6.30 8.33
C ASN A 367 12.82 -7.84 8.32
N PRO A 368 13.43 -8.55 7.37
CA PRO A 368 13.19 -9.98 7.24
C PRO A 368 13.82 -10.76 8.41
N PRO A 369 13.18 -11.85 8.89
CA PRO A 369 13.72 -12.68 9.96
C PRO A 369 14.94 -13.51 9.53
N VAL A 370 15.26 -13.50 8.24
CA VAL A 370 16.40 -14.16 7.58
C VAL A 370 17.06 -13.18 6.62
N ASP A 371 18.22 -13.51 6.07
CA ASP A 371 18.85 -12.68 5.04
C ASP A 371 17.92 -12.57 3.81
N LEU A 372 17.59 -11.34 3.39
CA LEU A 372 16.74 -11.10 2.21
C LEU A 372 17.26 -11.81 0.96
N GLN A 373 18.58 -11.89 0.76
CA GLN A 373 19.19 -12.55 -0.40
C GLN A 373 19.04 -14.08 -0.37
N SER A 374 18.70 -14.64 0.79
CA SER A 374 18.42 -16.07 0.95
C SER A 374 17.01 -16.46 0.50
N LEU A 375 16.11 -15.49 0.32
CA LEU A 375 14.78 -15.72 -0.25
C LEU A 375 14.91 -16.00 -1.75
N LYS A 376 14.56 -17.21 -2.19
CA LYS A 376 14.72 -17.66 -3.58
C LYS A 376 13.44 -17.67 -4.39
N LEU A 377 12.31 -17.64 -3.71
CA LEU A 377 10.99 -17.56 -4.32
C LEU A 377 9.98 -17.12 -3.28
N MET A 378 9.03 -16.28 -3.66
CA MET A 378 7.82 -16.03 -2.89
C MET A 378 6.59 -16.44 -3.70
N CYS A 379 5.81 -17.37 -3.17
CA CYS A 379 4.54 -17.84 -3.71
C CYS A 379 3.41 -17.16 -2.92
N ASN A 380 2.67 -16.27 -3.56
CA ASN A 380 1.55 -15.54 -2.96
C ASN A 380 0.21 -16.11 -3.43
N LEU A 381 -0.68 -16.40 -2.49
CA LEU A 381 -2.03 -16.90 -2.74
C LEU A 381 -3.04 -15.82 -2.33
N ASP A 382 -3.88 -15.43 -3.27
CA ASP A 382 -4.87 -14.39 -3.10
C ASP A 382 -6.10 -14.71 -3.94
N MET A 383 -7.28 -14.71 -3.33
CA MET A 383 -8.55 -15.09 -3.99
C MET A 383 -8.43 -16.40 -4.77
N VAL A 384 -8.16 -17.47 -4.04
CA VAL A 384 -7.92 -18.82 -4.58
C VAL A 384 -9.09 -19.78 -4.39
N GLY A 385 -10.18 -19.33 -3.76
CA GLY A 385 -11.34 -20.15 -3.42
C GLY A 385 -12.43 -20.23 -4.48
N ARG A 386 -12.31 -19.50 -5.61
CA ARG A 386 -13.40 -19.34 -6.60
C ARG A 386 -13.10 -19.86 -8.00
N MET A 387 -12.28 -20.89 -8.10
CA MET A 387 -12.10 -21.63 -9.36
C MET A 387 -13.46 -22.06 -9.94
N PRO A 388 -13.74 -21.83 -11.24
CA PRO A 388 -15.00 -22.23 -11.86
C PRO A 388 -15.28 -23.73 -11.73
N GLU A 389 -16.54 -24.10 -11.47
CA GLU A 389 -16.93 -25.51 -11.33
C GLU A 389 -16.65 -26.31 -12.61
N GLY A 390 -16.04 -27.49 -12.45
CA GLY A 390 -15.72 -28.38 -13.56
C GLY A 390 -14.54 -27.93 -14.43
N GLU A 391 -13.89 -26.81 -14.08
CA GLU A 391 -12.66 -26.34 -14.70
C GLU A 391 -11.45 -26.53 -13.77
N LYS A 392 -10.27 -26.66 -14.37
CA LYS A 392 -8.97 -26.56 -13.68
C LYS A 392 -8.22 -25.35 -14.23
N SER A 393 -8.77 -24.16 -14.02
CA SER A 393 -8.26 -22.92 -14.59
C SER A 393 -7.89 -21.90 -13.51
N LEU A 394 -6.75 -21.23 -13.69
CA LEU A 394 -6.26 -20.18 -12.81
C LEU A 394 -5.32 -19.22 -13.55
N SER A 395 -4.96 -18.11 -12.92
CA SER A 395 -3.87 -17.24 -13.36
C SER A 395 -2.66 -17.42 -12.45
N ILE A 396 -1.47 -17.47 -13.06
CA ILE A 396 -0.19 -17.46 -12.36
C ILE A 396 0.66 -16.35 -12.97
N SER A 397 0.99 -15.33 -12.18
CA SER A 397 1.87 -14.22 -12.61
C SER A 397 3.27 -14.37 -11.98
N GLY A 398 4.26 -13.64 -12.48
CA GLY A 398 5.64 -13.68 -11.99
C GLY A 398 6.51 -14.79 -12.56
N THR A 399 6.02 -15.58 -13.53
CA THR A 399 6.75 -16.75 -14.05
C THR A 399 8.08 -16.41 -14.74
N GLY A 400 8.24 -15.16 -15.18
CA GLY A 400 9.45 -14.64 -15.80
C GLY A 400 10.47 -14.05 -14.83
N THR A 401 10.20 -14.08 -13.51
CA THR A 401 11.03 -13.41 -12.51
C THR A 401 12.27 -14.20 -12.07
N ALA A 402 12.47 -15.40 -12.63
CA ALA A 402 13.69 -16.17 -12.47
C ALA A 402 14.00 -17.07 -13.68
N GLU A 403 15.28 -17.36 -13.87
CA GLU A 403 15.75 -18.28 -14.92
C GLU A 403 15.13 -19.68 -14.73
N GLY A 404 14.46 -20.18 -15.78
CA GLY A 404 13.85 -21.51 -15.80
C GLY A 404 12.56 -21.66 -14.98
N LEU A 405 12.06 -20.60 -14.34
CA LEU A 405 10.85 -20.64 -13.51
C LEU A 405 9.59 -20.92 -14.35
N SER A 406 9.39 -20.23 -15.48
CA SER A 406 8.24 -20.47 -16.36
C SER A 406 8.15 -21.93 -16.82
N ALA A 407 9.27 -22.53 -17.26
CA ALA A 407 9.29 -23.92 -17.70
C ALA A 407 8.96 -24.90 -16.56
N LEU A 408 9.42 -24.63 -15.33
CA LEU A 408 9.06 -25.43 -14.16
C LEU A 408 7.56 -25.33 -13.86
N VAL A 409 7.01 -24.12 -13.85
CA VAL A 409 5.57 -23.90 -13.60
C VAL A 409 4.73 -24.59 -14.68
N GLU A 410 5.09 -24.45 -15.95
CA GLU A 410 4.41 -25.10 -17.07
C GLU A 410 4.39 -26.62 -16.95
N ASP A 411 5.52 -27.24 -16.55
CA ASP A 411 5.63 -28.68 -16.36
C ASP A 411 4.70 -29.18 -15.23
N VAL A 412 4.72 -28.51 -14.08
CA VAL A 412 3.86 -28.89 -12.94
C VAL A 412 2.38 -28.67 -13.27
N VAL A 413 2.02 -27.52 -13.88
CA VAL A 413 0.65 -27.21 -14.33
C VAL A 413 0.14 -28.28 -15.30
N ALA A 414 0.95 -28.68 -16.29
CA ALA A 414 0.57 -29.69 -17.26
C ALA A 414 0.40 -31.07 -16.62
N LYS A 415 1.30 -31.44 -15.70
CA LYS A 415 1.24 -32.71 -14.96
C LYS A 415 -0.02 -32.84 -14.11
N GLU A 416 -0.43 -31.76 -13.45
CA GLU A 416 -1.64 -31.73 -12.61
C GLU A 416 -2.95 -31.53 -13.42
N GLY A 417 -2.82 -31.38 -14.75
CA GLY A 417 -3.95 -31.25 -15.68
C GLY A 417 -4.65 -29.89 -15.62
N PHE A 418 -3.93 -28.84 -15.22
CA PHE A 418 -4.43 -27.48 -15.17
C PHE A 418 -4.25 -26.74 -16.51
N THR A 419 -5.12 -25.77 -16.74
CA THR A 419 -4.98 -24.74 -17.77
C THR A 419 -4.72 -23.40 -17.07
N ALA A 420 -3.45 -23.03 -16.95
CA ALA A 420 -3.06 -21.79 -16.30
C ALA A 420 -2.82 -20.66 -17.32
N LYS A 421 -3.34 -19.46 -17.05
CA LYS A 421 -2.93 -18.24 -17.74
C LYS A 421 -1.65 -17.74 -17.08
N LEU A 422 -0.53 -17.92 -17.77
CA LEU A 422 0.78 -17.49 -17.27
C LEU A 422 1.11 -16.07 -17.72
N SER A 423 1.59 -15.25 -16.80
CA SER A 423 2.12 -13.90 -17.06
C SER A 423 3.55 -13.82 -16.52
N PRO A 424 4.52 -13.36 -17.33
CA PRO A 424 5.90 -13.29 -16.89
C PRO A 424 6.14 -12.17 -15.86
N GLU A 425 5.29 -11.15 -15.81
CA GLU A 425 5.50 -9.94 -15.00
C GLU A 425 5.38 -10.20 -13.50
N GLY A 426 6.31 -9.65 -12.71
CA GLY A 426 6.38 -9.87 -11.26
C GLY A 426 5.56 -8.92 -10.38
N TYR A 427 4.99 -7.86 -10.94
CA TYR A 427 4.22 -6.89 -10.16
C TYR A 427 2.72 -7.08 -10.30
N GLY A 428 2.02 -6.99 -9.19
CA GLY A 428 0.58 -7.08 -9.10
C GLY A 428 0.03 -6.37 -7.85
N PRO A 429 -1.29 -6.35 -7.69
CA PRO A 429 -1.95 -5.68 -6.57
C PRO A 429 -2.06 -6.61 -5.36
N SER A 430 -0.93 -7.17 -4.89
CA SER A 430 -0.90 -8.04 -3.70
C SER A 430 0.53 -8.17 -3.16
N ASP A 431 0.73 -8.86 -2.03
CA ASP A 431 1.96 -8.87 -1.23
C ASP A 431 3.24 -9.25 -1.99
N HIS A 432 3.14 -10.13 -2.99
CA HIS A 432 4.27 -10.49 -3.87
C HIS A 432 4.98 -9.28 -4.50
N ALA A 433 4.27 -8.17 -4.71
CA ALA A 433 4.85 -6.95 -5.25
C ALA A 433 5.95 -6.36 -4.34
N ALA A 434 5.84 -6.50 -3.01
CA ALA A 434 6.86 -6.04 -2.07
C ALA A 434 8.15 -6.89 -2.17
N PHE A 435 8.02 -8.18 -2.47
CA PHE A 435 9.16 -9.07 -2.70
C PHE A 435 9.81 -8.80 -4.05
N TYR A 436 9.01 -8.61 -5.09
CA TYR A 436 9.50 -8.33 -6.44
C TYR A 436 10.25 -6.98 -6.52
N SER A 437 9.82 -5.96 -5.76
CA SER A 437 10.56 -4.68 -5.66
C SER A 437 11.95 -4.83 -5.02
N ARG A 438 12.16 -5.91 -4.27
CA ARG A 438 13.39 -6.27 -3.58
C ARG A 438 14.22 -7.35 -4.29
N ASP A 439 14.02 -7.52 -5.59
CA ASP A 439 14.76 -8.47 -6.45
C ASP A 439 14.59 -9.95 -6.02
N VAL A 440 13.47 -10.29 -5.37
CA VAL A 440 13.10 -11.69 -5.04
C VAL A 440 12.19 -12.23 -6.15
N PRO A 441 12.44 -13.45 -6.69
CA PRO A 441 11.51 -14.09 -7.62
C PRO A 441 10.15 -14.34 -6.99
N VAL A 442 9.08 -14.20 -7.76
CA VAL A 442 7.71 -14.32 -7.25
C VAL A 442 6.80 -15.15 -8.15
N LEU A 443 5.81 -15.78 -7.53
CA LEU A 443 4.63 -16.33 -8.19
C LEU A 443 3.37 -15.82 -7.49
N PHE A 444 2.39 -15.39 -8.28
CA PHE A 444 1.10 -14.94 -7.77
C PHE A 444 -0.02 -15.81 -8.31
N PHE A 445 -0.73 -16.51 -7.43
CA PHE A 445 -1.82 -17.42 -7.74
C PHE A 445 -3.17 -16.73 -7.51
N PHE A 446 -4.03 -16.74 -8.53
CA PHE A 446 -5.28 -15.99 -8.52
C PHE A 446 -6.36 -16.69 -9.35
N THR A 447 -7.59 -16.82 -8.84
CA THR A 447 -8.71 -17.45 -9.57
C THR A 447 -9.62 -16.45 -10.29
N GLY A 448 -9.41 -15.14 -10.11
CA GLY A 448 -10.13 -14.10 -10.84
C GLY A 448 -10.94 -13.19 -9.92
N ILE A 449 -11.17 -11.95 -10.38
CA ILE A 449 -12.09 -11.03 -9.69
C ILE A 449 -13.52 -11.53 -9.91
N ASN A 450 -14.31 -11.51 -8.84
CA ASN A 450 -15.70 -11.92 -8.85
C ASN A 450 -16.64 -10.77 -8.41
N GLN A 451 -17.95 -11.00 -8.43
CA GLN A 451 -18.94 -9.96 -8.11
C GLN A 451 -19.01 -9.58 -6.61
N TYR A 452 -18.51 -10.44 -5.73
CA TYR A 452 -18.47 -10.29 -4.27
C TYR A 452 -17.17 -9.67 -3.75
N TYR A 453 -16.12 -9.60 -4.59
CA TYR A 453 -14.87 -8.93 -4.25
C TYR A 453 -15.11 -7.54 -3.62
N HIS A 454 -14.53 -7.29 -2.44
CA HIS A 454 -14.71 -6.09 -1.62
C HIS A 454 -16.19 -5.77 -1.28
N THR A 455 -17.06 -6.77 -1.12
CA THR A 455 -18.44 -6.58 -0.67
C THR A 455 -18.75 -7.41 0.58
N PRO A 456 -19.81 -7.06 1.34
CA PRO A 456 -20.27 -7.85 2.48
C PRO A 456 -20.72 -9.27 2.13
N GLU A 457 -20.84 -9.61 0.85
CA GLU A 457 -21.32 -10.91 0.38
C GLU A 457 -20.18 -11.88 0.02
N ASP A 458 -18.91 -11.49 0.26
CA ASP A 458 -17.76 -12.39 0.15
C ASP A 458 -17.71 -13.37 1.34
N ASP A 459 -18.63 -14.33 1.31
CA ASP A 459 -18.89 -15.29 2.39
C ASP A 459 -18.45 -16.72 2.04
N ALA A 460 -18.16 -17.50 3.09
CA ALA A 460 -17.63 -18.86 3.01
C ALA A 460 -18.51 -19.82 2.19
N ASP A 461 -19.84 -19.62 2.15
CA ASP A 461 -20.75 -20.49 1.40
C ASP A 461 -20.64 -20.28 -0.13
N LYS A 462 -19.90 -19.26 -0.59
CA LYS A 462 -19.73 -18.94 -2.01
C LYS A 462 -18.49 -19.60 -2.64
N LEU A 463 -17.62 -20.22 -1.85
CA LEU A 463 -16.36 -20.81 -2.34
C LEU A 463 -16.56 -22.20 -2.95
N ASN A 464 -15.63 -22.55 -3.85
CA ASN A 464 -15.48 -23.87 -4.42
C ASN A 464 -14.28 -24.60 -3.76
N TYR A 465 -14.51 -25.20 -2.60
CA TYR A 465 -13.48 -25.90 -1.82
C TYR A 465 -12.84 -27.10 -2.55
N VAL A 466 -13.52 -27.69 -3.54
CA VAL A 466 -12.93 -28.73 -4.38
C VAL A 466 -11.89 -28.12 -5.32
N GLY A 467 -12.22 -26.98 -5.93
CA GLY A 467 -11.29 -26.20 -6.75
C GLY A 467 -10.11 -25.65 -5.96
N GLU A 468 -10.38 -25.11 -4.77
CA GLU A 468 -9.35 -24.60 -3.85
C GLU A 468 -8.36 -25.70 -3.43
N LYS A 469 -8.86 -26.90 -3.08
CA LYS A 469 -8.03 -28.07 -2.79
C LYS A 469 -7.12 -28.46 -3.96
N LEU A 470 -7.65 -28.46 -5.19
CA LEU A 470 -6.86 -28.73 -6.39
C LEU A 470 -5.78 -27.66 -6.61
N LEU A 471 -6.08 -26.38 -6.31
CA LEU A 471 -5.11 -25.29 -6.40
C LEU A 471 -4.02 -25.43 -5.33
N ALA A 472 -4.39 -25.75 -4.09
CA ALA A 472 -3.43 -26.01 -3.01
C ALA A 472 -2.51 -27.20 -3.34
N ASP A 473 -3.03 -28.27 -3.95
CA ASP A 473 -2.20 -29.37 -4.47
C ASP A 473 -1.19 -28.90 -5.53
N LEU A 474 -1.62 -28.04 -6.46
CA LEU A 474 -0.75 -27.46 -7.49
C LEU A 474 0.36 -26.60 -6.87
N VAL A 475 0.02 -25.74 -5.91
CA VAL A 475 0.97 -24.89 -5.18
C VAL A 475 1.98 -25.75 -4.43
N HIS A 476 1.51 -26.78 -3.70
CA HIS A 476 2.37 -27.76 -3.05
C HIS A 476 3.36 -28.38 -4.04
N GLY A 477 2.88 -28.82 -5.22
CA GLY A 477 3.72 -29.41 -6.26
C GLY A 477 4.80 -28.45 -6.79
N ILE A 478 4.48 -27.16 -6.96
CA ILE A 478 5.44 -26.13 -7.38
C ILE A 478 6.47 -25.87 -6.28
N VAL A 479 6.02 -25.71 -5.03
CA VAL A 479 6.91 -25.49 -3.88
C VAL A 479 7.86 -26.67 -3.68
N GLU A 480 7.36 -27.91 -3.75
CA GLU A 480 8.17 -29.12 -3.65
C GLU A 480 9.20 -29.19 -4.80
N ALA A 481 8.77 -28.91 -6.03
CA ALA A 481 9.65 -28.90 -7.19
C ALA A 481 10.79 -27.87 -7.04
N VAL A 482 10.53 -26.67 -6.51
CA VAL A 482 11.54 -25.64 -6.27
C VAL A 482 12.44 -26.01 -5.09
N ALA A 483 11.86 -26.53 -4.00
CA ALA A 483 12.59 -26.91 -2.80
C ALA A 483 13.62 -28.02 -3.06
N GLN A 484 13.35 -28.90 -4.02
CA GLN A 484 14.22 -30.02 -4.39
C GLN A 484 15.24 -29.71 -5.51
N ARG A 485 15.22 -28.51 -6.10
CA ARG A 485 16.17 -28.16 -7.18
C ARG A 485 17.61 -28.22 -6.68
N PRO A 486 18.57 -28.73 -7.48
CA PRO A 486 19.99 -28.68 -7.12
C PRO A 486 20.58 -27.28 -7.19
N ASP A 487 20.02 -26.40 -8.02
CA ASP A 487 20.48 -25.03 -8.20
C ASP A 487 19.41 -24.04 -7.70
N ALA A 488 19.87 -22.94 -7.08
CA ALA A 488 19.00 -21.83 -6.69
C ALA A 488 18.37 -21.17 -7.92
N LEU A 489 17.16 -20.61 -7.74
CA LEU A 489 16.58 -19.73 -8.75
C LEU A 489 17.38 -18.42 -8.81
N THR A 490 17.76 -18.04 -10.03
CA THR A 490 18.45 -16.76 -10.28
C THR A 490 17.41 -15.74 -10.72
N TYR A 491 17.32 -14.63 -9.98
CA TYR A 491 16.37 -13.56 -10.26
C TYR A 491 16.58 -12.93 -11.64
N VAL A 492 15.47 -12.64 -12.30
CA VAL A 492 15.39 -11.90 -13.56
C VAL A 492 14.32 -10.83 -13.41
N GLU A 493 14.63 -9.59 -13.77
CA GLU A 493 13.62 -8.54 -13.80
C GLU A 493 12.66 -8.78 -14.98
N SER A 494 11.35 -8.84 -14.69
CA SER A 494 10.30 -9.09 -15.67
C SER A 494 9.09 -8.20 -15.37
N GLY A 495 8.92 -7.16 -16.19
CA GLY A 495 7.87 -6.15 -15.99
C GLY A 495 8.21 -5.08 -14.93
N PRO A 496 7.36 -4.05 -14.77
CA PRO A 496 7.56 -2.99 -13.79
C PRO A 496 7.47 -3.57 -12.38
N LYS A 497 8.21 -3.07 -11.38
CA LYS A 497 8.09 -3.46 -9.95
C LYS A 497 7.22 -2.52 -9.11
N SER A 498 6.53 -1.58 -9.76
CA SER A 498 5.63 -0.64 -9.12
C SER A 498 4.37 -0.48 -9.97
N ARG A 499 3.31 0.03 -9.35
CA ARG A 499 2.06 0.31 -10.06
C ARG A 499 2.40 1.24 -11.22
N PRO A 500 2.07 0.87 -12.47
CA PRO A 500 2.06 1.85 -13.54
C PRO A 500 1.15 2.97 -13.05
N ALA A 501 1.67 4.19 -12.90
CA ALA A 501 0.85 5.34 -12.54
C ALA A 501 -0.37 5.31 -13.47
N THR A 502 -1.58 5.36 -12.90
CA THR A 502 -2.83 5.46 -13.66
C THR A 502 -2.59 6.50 -14.73
N SER A 503 -2.55 6.04 -15.99
CA SER A 503 -2.02 6.86 -17.07
C SER A 503 -2.98 8.02 -17.32
N LYS A 504 -2.75 9.15 -16.66
CA LYS A 504 -2.58 10.36 -17.45
C LYS A 504 -1.41 10.04 -18.37
N ARG A 505 -1.70 9.89 -19.66
CA ARG A 505 -0.69 9.60 -20.68
C ARG A 505 0.25 10.80 -20.70
N PHE A 506 1.32 10.78 -19.91
CA PHE A 506 2.28 11.88 -19.86
C PHE A 506 2.91 12.01 -21.25
N LYS A 507 3.03 13.25 -21.74
CA LYS A 507 3.64 13.54 -23.05
C LYS A 507 5.13 13.10 -23.10
N VAL A 508 5.75 12.90 -21.94
CA VAL A 508 7.17 12.60 -21.73
C VAL A 508 7.38 11.62 -20.58
N THR A 509 8.56 11.01 -20.51
CA THR A 509 8.98 10.14 -19.40
C THR A 509 10.48 10.24 -19.19
N LEU A 510 10.94 10.16 -17.94
CA LEU A 510 12.36 9.94 -17.66
C LEU A 510 12.82 8.51 -18.01
N GLY A 511 11.88 7.56 -18.08
CA GLY A 511 12.19 6.12 -18.22
C GLY A 511 12.85 5.55 -16.98
N ILE A 512 12.38 5.98 -15.82
CA ILE A 512 12.70 5.40 -14.52
C ILE A 512 11.51 4.60 -14.02
N MET A 513 11.78 3.71 -13.08
CA MET A 513 10.75 3.10 -12.25
C MET A 513 10.77 3.78 -10.87
N PRO A 514 9.70 4.50 -10.50
CA PRO A 514 9.63 5.20 -9.22
C PRO A 514 9.39 4.22 -8.08
N ASP A 515 10.13 4.39 -6.98
CA ASP A 515 9.77 3.80 -5.70
C ASP A 515 8.54 4.54 -5.13
N VAL A 516 7.38 3.91 -5.24
CA VAL A 516 6.13 4.42 -4.65
C VAL A 516 5.87 3.85 -3.26
N SER A 517 6.76 2.98 -2.78
CA SER A 517 6.63 2.22 -1.55
C SER A 517 7.40 2.82 -0.38
N SER A 518 8.52 3.49 -0.63
CA SER A 518 9.22 4.23 0.42
C SER A 518 8.44 5.47 0.84
N SER A 519 8.10 5.57 2.12
CA SER A 519 7.47 6.75 2.74
C SER A 519 8.50 7.67 3.43
N ASN A 520 9.74 7.22 3.63
CA ASN A 520 10.68 7.84 4.58
C ASN A 520 11.92 8.56 3.97
N GLU A 521 12.18 8.51 2.66
CA GLU A 521 13.33 9.20 2.02
C GLU A 521 12.91 10.52 1.33
N LYS A 522 13.53 11.68 1.66
CA LYS A 522 13.25 12.97 0.99
C LYS A 522 13.68 12.91 -0.48
N GLY A 523 12.70 12.87 -1.39
CA GLY A 523 12.91 12.65 -2.82
C GLY A 523 12.08 11.51 -3.39
N LEU A 524 12.24 11.26 -4.69
CA LEU A 524 11.74 10.06 -5.36
C LEU A 524 12.90 9.15 -5.75
N ARG A 525 13.02 8.00 -5.10
CA ARG A 525 14.01 6.98 -5.46
C ARG A 525 13.67 6.35 -6.82
N ALA A 526 14.68 6.23 -7.67
CA ALA A 526 14.63 5.48 -8.92
C ALA A 526 15.01 4.02 -8.66
N ASP A 527 14.03 3.16 -8.40
CA ASP A 527 14.22 1.72 -8.19
C ASP A 527 14.76 0.99 -9.41
N ALA A 528 14.48 1.54 -10.60
CA ALA A 528 15.15 1.15 -11.83
C ALA A 528 15.32 2.36 -12.76
N VAL A 529 16.35 2.29 -13.61
CA VAL A 529 16.59 3.24 -14.69
C VAL A 529 16.69 2.44 -15.98
N MET A 530 15.69 2.58 -16.87
CA MET A 530 15.54 1.74 -18.04
C MET A 530 16.60 2.09 -19.11
N GLU A 531 17.33 1.09 -19.59
CA GLU A 531 18.36 1.27 -20.60
C GLU A 531 17.83 1.95 -21.87
N GLY A 532 18.63 2.87 -22.41
CA GLY A 532 18.29 3.62 -23.62
C GLY A 532 17.22 4.70 -23.47
N ARG A 533 16.62 4.89 -22.28
CA ARG A 533 15.64 5.95 -22.00
C ARG A 533 16.30 7.28 -21.55
N PRO A 534 15.56 8.41 -21.51
CA PRO A 534 16.12 9.73 -21.18
C PRO A 534 17.03 9.77 -19.96
N ALA A 535 16.60 9.28 -18.80
CA ALA A 535 17.38 9.30 -17.57
C ALA A 535 18.65 8.43 -17.66
N PHE A 536 18.55 7.25 -18.27
CA PHE A 536 19.72 6.39 -18.50
C PHE A 536 20.77 7.10 -19.37
N ARG A 537 20.35 7.72 -20.49
CA ARG A 537 21.25 8.46 -21.39
C ARG A 537 21.90 9.66 -20.70
N ALA A 538 21.22 10.24 -19.72
CA ALA A 538 21.75 11.32 -18.90
C ALA A 538 22.69 10.86 -17.77
N GLY A 539 22.83 9.54 -17.57
CA GLY A 539 23.72 8.95 -16.55
C GLY A 539 23.08 8.76 -15.17
N MET A 540 21.74 8.74 -15.09
CA MET A 540 21.02 8.34 -13.88
C MET A 540 21.22 6.83 -13.61
N LYS A 541 21.31 6.44 -12.34
CA LYS A 541 21.56 5.07 -11.89
C LYS A 541 20.44 4.58 -10.97
N LYS A 542 20.27 3.24 -10.89
CA LYS A 542 19.43 2.60 -9.87
C LYS A 542 19.84 3.08 -8.48
N GLY A 543 18.88 3.45 -7.65
CA GLY A 543 19.09 3.96 -6.30
C GLY A 543 19.35 5.47 -6.21
N ASP A 544 19.49 6.18 -7.34
CA ASP A 544 19.48 7.65 -7.33
C ASP A 544 18.15 8.16 -6.79
N ILE A 545 18.17 9.16 -5.91
CA ILE A 545 16.97 9.79 -5.36
C ILE A 545 16.78 11.15 -6.03
N ILE A 546 15.75 11.30 -6.86
CA ILE A 546 15.41 12.56 -7.51
C ILE A 546 14.87 13.52 -6.47
N VAL A 547 15.58 14.64 -6.29
CA VAL A 547 15.22 15.67 -5.30
C VAL A 547 14.76 16.97 -5.96
N SER A 548 15.09 17.19 -7.24
CA SER A 548 14.63 18.34 -7.99
C SER A 548 14.57 18.12 -9.50
N MET A 549 13.65 18.79 -10.19
CA MET A 549 13.57 18.92 -11.64
C MET A 549 13.41 20.40 -12.01
N GLU A 550 14.28 20.95 -12.86
CA GLU A 550 14.31 22.39 -13.22
C GLU A 550 14.33 23.32 -11.99
N GLY A 551 15.03 22.92 -10.93
CA GLY A 551 15.14 23.68 -9.67
C GLY A 551 13.89 23.60 -8.77
N LYS A 552 12.80 22.98 -9.22
CA LYS A 552 11.60 22.70 -8.40
C LYS A 552 11.79 21.42 -7.60
N SER A 553 11.30 21.38 -6.36
CA SER A 553 11.45 20.21 -5.50
C SER A 553 10.65 19.01 -6.00
N VAL A 554 11.15 17.82 -5.65
CA VAL A 554 10.45 16.54 -5.77
C VAL A 554 10.56 15.83 -4.43
N ASN A 555 9.46 15.72 -3.68
CA ASN A 555 9.42 15.05 -2.37
C ASN A 555 8.74 13.67 -2.40
N GLY A 556 8.36 13.17 -3.57
CA GLY A 556 7.76 11.85 -3.74
C GLY A 556 7.12 11.67 -5.13
N VAL A 557 6.43 10.54 -5.32
CA VAL A 557 5.86 10.19 -6.63
C VAL A 557 4.85 11.20 -7.15
N TYR A 558 3.96 11.74 -6.31
CA TYR A 558 2.96 12.71 -6.76
C TYR A 558 3.61 13.99 -7.28
N GLU A 559 4.60 14.53 -6.56
CA GLU A 559 5.31 15.73 -7.00
C GLU A 559 6.07 15.48 -8.29
N TYR A 560 6.77 14.35 -8.38
CA TYR A 560 7.45 13.93 -9.60
C TYR A 560 6.49 13.86 -10.81
N MET A 561 5.33 13.23 -10.65
CA MET A 561 4.35 13.09 -11.73
C MET A 561 3.80 14.45 -12.17
N ASP A 562 3.54 15.35 -11.23
CA ASP A 562 3.12 16.71 -11.53
C ASP A 562 4.24 17.49 -12.25
N ARG A 563 5.50 17.40 -11.81
CA ARG A 563 6.65 18.02 -12.52
C ARG A 563 6.76 17.50 -13.94
N LEU A 564 6.71 16.18 -14.10
CA LEU A 564 6.82 15.53 -15.40
C LEU A 564 5.71 15.98 -16.37
N SER A 565 4.53 16.31 -15.84
CA SER A 565 3.39 16.80 -16.63
C SER A 565 3.62 18.15 -17.30
N GLU A 566 4.55 18.96 -16.78
CA GLU A 566 4.85 20.31 -17.28
C GLU A 566 5.73 20.29 -18.55
N PHE A 567 6.42 19.17 -18.83
CA PHE A 567 7.45 19.12 -19.87
C PHE A 567 6.96 18.55 -21.21
N LYS A 568 7.67 18.91 -22.29
CA LYS A 568 7.37 18.50 -23.68
C LYS A 568 8.44 17.57 -24.23
N SER A 569 8.05 16.68 -25.15
CA SER A 569 9.01 15.75 -25.78
C SER A 569 10.07 16.51 -26.58
N GLY A 570 11.33 16.09 -26.45
CA GLY A 570 12.51 16.75 -27.01
C GLY A 570 13.05 17.89 -26.15
N GLN A 571 12.39 18.24 -25.04
CA GLN A 571 12.90 19.25 -24.10
C GLN A 571 14.09 18.68 -23.33
N ARG A 572 15.12 19.53 -23.14
CA ARG A 572 16.21 19.26 -22.20
C ARG A 572 15.87 19.89 -20.86
N ILE A 573 15.95 19.08 -19.81
CA ILE A 573 15.70 19.51 -18.44
C ILE A 573 16.89 19.13 -17.54
N THR A 574 17.02 19.84 -16.43
CA THR A 574 17.92 19.55 -15.33
C THR A 574 17.20 18.70 -14.30
N VAL A 575 17.86 17.65 -13.82
CA VAL A 575 17.36 16.76 -12.78
C VAL A 575 18.46 16.62 -11.73
N GLU A 576 18.21 17.07 -10.51
CA GLU A 576 19.13 16.89 -9.39
C GLU A 576 18.77 15.58 -8.66
N VAL A 577 19.76 14.72 -8.48
CA VAL A 577 19.62 13.45 -7.75
C VAL A 577 20.60 13.40 -6.57
N LEU A 578 20.22 12.71 -5.50
CA LEU A 578 21.15 12.25 -4.48
C LEU A 578 21.65 10.85 -4.86
N ARG A 579 22.96 10.72 -4.95
CA ARG A 579 23.67 9.46 -5.20
C ARG A 579 24.65 9.24 -4.07
N ASP A 580 24.46 8.17 -3.30
CA ASP A 580 25.29 7.87 -2.13
C ASP A 580 25.39 9.04 -1.13
N GLY A 581 24.32 9.84 -1.04
CA GLY A 581 24.24 11.05 -0.19
C GLY A 581 24.78 12.34 -0.83
N GLU A 582 25.39 12.30 -2.01
CA GLU A 582 25.91 13.47 -2.72
C GLU A 582 24.97 13.96 -3.83
N LYS A 583 24.86 15.28 -4.00
CA LYS A 583 24.05 15.89 -5.07
C LYS A 583 24.75 15.78 -6.43
N VAL A 584 24.04 15.24 -7.42
CA VAL A 584 24.49 15.12 -8.81
C VAL A 584 23.44 15.77 -9.72
N LEU A 585 23.87 16.70 -10.57
CA LEU A 585 23.01 17.34 -11.56
C LEU A 585 23.11 16.61 -12.90
N LEU A 586 21.97 16.16 -13.43
CA LEU A 586 21.85 15.47 -14.70
C LEU A 586 21.10 16.36 -15.71
N ILE A 587 21.53 16.34 -16.97
CA ILE A 587 20.80 17.00 -18.07
C ILE A 587 20.12 15.91 -18.87
N VAL A 588 18.78 15.86 -18.79
CA VAL A 588 17.94 14.83 -19.37
C VAL A 588 17.21 15.37 -20.60
N GLU A 589 17.31 14.66 -21.73
CA GLU A 589 16.56 14.97 -22.96
C GLU A 589 15.35 14.02 -23.09
N LEU A 590 14.14 14.59 -22.89
CA LEU A 590 12.86 13.90 -22.66
C LEU A 590 12.20 13.27 -23.91
#